data_AF-A0A3D1MDV4-F1
#
_entry.id   AF-A0A3D1MDV4-F1
#
_cell.length_a   1.000
_cell.length_b   1.000
_cell.length_c   1.000
_cell.angle_alpha   90.00
_cell.angle_beta   90.00
_cell.angle_gamma   90.00
#
_symmetry.space_group_name_H-M   'P 1'
#
loop_
_entity.id
_entity.type
_entity.pdbx_description
1 polymer ?
#
loop_
_entity_poly.entity_id
_entity_poly.type
_entity_poly.pdbx_seq_one_letter_code
_entity_poly.pdbx_strand_id
1 'polypeptide(L)'
;LFSTGGSSIQAAKALEAAGANVVAIGAIFTYGFTKARQSSDEAGYKTFALSDFETLIGLPEVQDSFSKENLAILQEWYSTNCK
;
A
#
# COMPACT_ATOMS: atom_id res chain seq x y z
N LEU A 1 -3.97 -4.48 -4.39
CA LEU A 1 -2.73 -4.31 -3.61
C LEU A 1 -2.11 -2.97 -3.97
N PHE A 2 -1.82 -2.12 -2.99
CA PHE A 2 -1.00 -0.93 -3.22
C PHE A 2 0.46 -1.25 -2.92
N SER A 3 1.28 -1.24 -3.98
CA SER A 3 2.73 -1.18 -3.88
C SER A 3 3.19 0.26 -4.10
N THR A 4 3.43 0.69 -5.34
CA THR A 4 3.72 2.11 -5.67
C THR A 4 2.48 2.93 -6.03
N GLY A 5 1.30 2.31 -6.09
CA GLY A 5 0.03 2.97 -6.48
C GLY A 5 -0.16 3.22 -7.98
N GLY A 6 0.89 3.12 -8.79
CA GLY A 6 0.86 3.51 -10.22
C GLY A 6 -0.18 2.78 -11.08
N SER A 7 -0.35 1.46 -10.91
CA SER A 7 -1.34 0.70 -11.69
C SER A 7 -2.78 1.13 -11.39
N SER A 8 -3.09 1.39 -10.12
CA SER A 8 -4.42 1.83 -9.71
C SER A 8 -4.72 3.27 -10.16
N ILE A 9 -3.72 4.15 -10.12
CA ILE A 9 -3.82 5.52 -10.65
C ILE A 9 -4.09 5.50 -12.15
N GLN A 10 -3.40 4.64 -12.92
CA GLN A 10 -3.64 4.51 -14.36
C GLN A 10 -5.06 4.02 -14.66
N ALA A 11 -5.56 3.05 -13.89
CA ALA A 11 -6.94 2.57 -14.03
C ALA A 11 -7.96 3.70 -13.74
N ALA A 12 -7.75 4.47 -12.68
CA ALA A 12 -8.60 5.63 -12.35
C ALA A 12 -8.61 6.67 -13.48
N LYS A 13 -7.42 7.04 -14.00
CA LYS A 13 -7.31 7.97 -15.13
C LYS A 13 -8.02 7.46 -16.38
N ALA A 14 -7.94 6.16 -16.67
CA ALA A 14 -8.64 5.57 -17.80
C ALA A 14 -10.16 5.63 -17.65
N LEU A 15 -10.67 5.43 -16.42
CA LEU A 15 -12.10 5.58 -16.13
C LEU A 15 -12.56 7.04 -16.28
N GLU A 16 -11.78 8.01 -15.79
CA GLU A 16 -12.07 9.43 -15.95
C GLU A 16 -12.04 9.88 -17.41
N ALA A 17 -11.08 9.38 -18.20
CA ALA A 17 -11.04 9.62 -19.65
C ALA A 17 -12.27 9.05 -20.38
N ALA A 18 -12.90 8.02 -19.82
CA ALA A 18 -14.17 7.46 -20.31
C ALA A 18 -15.42 8.19 -19.75
N GLY A 19 -15.24 9.27 -19.00
CA GLY A 19 -16.33 10.09 -18.44
C GLY A 19 -16.83 9.65 -17.07
N ALA A 20 -16.16 8.72 -16.39
CA ALA A 20 -16.50 8.36 -15.02
C ALA A 20 -16.02 9.42 -14.00
N ASN A 21 -16.74 9.54 -12.89
CA ASN A 21 -16.29 10.30 -11.72
C ASN A 21 -15.66 9.35 -10.69
N VAL A 22 -14.33 9.29 -10.63
CA VAL A 22 -13.63 8.39 -9.71
C VAL A 22 -13.52 9.02 -8.33
N VAL A 23 -14.37 8.57 -7.40
CA VAL A 23 -14.44 9.15 -6.05
C VAL A 23 -13.32 8.70 -5.11
N ALA A 24 -12.80 7.49 -5.30
CA ALA A 24 -11.72 6.92 -4.51
C ALA A 24 -11.20 5.60 -5.12
N ILE A 25 -10.03 5.15 -4.64
CA ILE A 25 -9.42 3.87 -5.00
C ILE A 25 -9.26 3.01 -3.73
N GLY A 26 -9.87 1.83 -3.72
CA GLY A 26 -9.76 0.85 -2.63
C GLY A 26 -8.84 -0.32 -2.96
N ALA A 27 -8.12 -0.82 -1.96
CA ALA A 27 -7.36 -2.07 -2.04
C ALA A 27 -7.64 -2.99 -0.86
N ILE A 28 -7.45 -4.30 -1.05
CA ILE A 28 -7.47 -5.27 0.06
C ILE A 28 -6.27 -5.05 0.99
N PHE A 29 -5.10 -4.76 0.42
CA PHE A 29 -3.84 -4.70 1.15
C PHE A 29 -2.93 -3.59 0.60
N THR A 30 -2.07 -3.04 1.44
CA THR A 30 -1.01 -2.09 1.07
C THR A 30 0.31 -2.43 1.76
N TYR A 31 1.43 -2.20 1.09
CA TYR A 31 2.74 -2.27 1.76
C TYR A 31 3.00 -1.07 2.68
N GLY A 32 2.21 0.01 2.55
CA GLY A 32 2.39 1.22 3.37
C GLY A 32 3.42 2.21 2.83
N PHE A 33 4.00 1.97 1.64
CA PHE A 33 5.04 2.81 1.05
C PHE A 33 4.64 4.28 0.94
N THR A 34 5.53 5.16 1.37
CA THR A 34 5.38 6.62 1.27
C THR A 34 5.15 7.06 -0.17
N LYS A 35 5.85 6.42 -1.11
CA LYS A 35 5.70 6.68 -2.55
C LYS A 35 4.28 6.47 -3.07
N ALA A 36 3.56 5.44 -2.59
CA ALA A 36 2.18 5.21 -3.03
C ALA A 36 1.21 6.27 -2.51
N ARG A 37 1.42 6.74 -1.28
CA ARG A 37 0.67 7.84 -0.69
C ARG A 37 0.89 9.12 -1.50
N GLN A 38 2.16 9.52 -1.67
CA GLN A 38 2.55 10.69 -2.46
C GLN A 38 1.98 10.65 -3.88
N SER A 39 2.16 9.54 -4.60
CA SER A 39 1.66 9.43 -5.98
C SER A 39 0.14 9.54 -6.07
N SER A 40 -0.60 9.05 -5.07
CA SER A 40 -2.05 9.14 -5.04
C SER A 40 -2.53 10.56 -4.70
N ASP A 41 -1.87 11.20 -3.72
CA ASP A 41 -2.15 12.58 -3.32
C ASP A 41 -1.84 13.57 -4.46
N GLU A 42 -0.69 13.40 -5.13
CA GLU A 42 -0.30 14.18 -6.32
C GLU A 42 -1.28 13.98 -7.48
N ALA A 43 -1.83 12.77 -7.64
CA ALA A 43 -2.84 12.48 -8.65
C ALA A 43 -4.26 12.92 -8.24
N GLY A 44 -4.46 13.40 -7.01
CA GLY A 44 -5.74 13.86 -6.52
C GLY A 44 -6.74 12.76 -6.12
N TYR A 45 -6.27 11.51 -5.94
CA TYR A 45 -7.14 10.38 -5.59
C TYR A 45 -7.13 10.10 -4.09
N LYS A 46 -8.33 9.99 -3.50
CA LYS A 46 -8.52 9.39 -2.17
C LYS A 46 -8.23 7.89 -2.25
N THR A 47 -7.40 7.37 -1.36
CA THR A 47 -7.08 5.94 -1.32
C THR A 47 -7.30 5.33 0.07
N PHE A 48 -7.68 4.05 0.10
CA PHE A 48 -7.83 3.28 1.33
C PHE A 48 -7.50 1.81 1.11
N ALA A 49 -7.02 1.15 2.16
CA ALA A 49 -6.76 -0.28 2.16
C ALA A 49 -7.44 -0.95 3.36
N LEU A 50 -7.91 -2.19 3.20
CA LEU A 50 -8.54 -2.94 4.30
C LEU A 50 -7.52 -3.39 5.37
N SER A 51 -6.27 -3.60 4.97
CA SER A 51 -5.16 -3.97 5.86
C SER A 51 -3.83 -3.52 5.24
N ASP A 52 -2.76 -3.59 6.02
CA ASP A 52 -1.42 -3.15 5.64
C ASP A 52 -0.33 -4.10 6.15
N PHE A 53 0.89 -3.89 5.64
CA PHE A 53 2.05 -4.69 5.99
C PHE A 53 2.38 -4.62 7.48
N GLU A 54 2.31 -3.44 8.09
CA GLU A 54 2.58 -3.24 9.51
C GLU A 54 1.64 -4.08 10.38
N THR A 55 0.35 -4.05 10.07
CA THR A 55 -0.66 -4.89 10.72
C THR A 55 -0.33 -6.37 10.54
N LEU A 56 0.01 -6.79 9.32
CA LEU A 56 0.34 -8.20 9.02
C LEU A 56 1.56 -8.70 9.82
N ILE A 57 2.67 -7.96 9.81
CA ILE A 57 3.89 -8.36 10.54
C ILE A 57 3.75 -8.19 12.06
N GLY A 58 2.75 -7.45 12.52
CA GLY A 58 2.38 -7.31 13.92
C GLY A 58 1.62 -8.50 14.49
N LEU A 59 1.09 -9.40 13.65
CA LEU A 59 0.33 -10.57 14.11
C LEU A 59 1.24 -11.60 14.79
N PRO A 60 0.89 -12.11 15.99
CA PRO A 60 1.70 -13.12 16.69
C PRO A 60 1.97 -14.36 15.84
N GLU A 61 0.96 -14.85 15.12
CA GLU A 61 1.07 -16.04 14.28
C GLU A 61 2.08 -15.83 13.14
N VAL A 62 2.14 -14.62 12.59
CA VAL A 62 3.11 -14.25 11.56
C VAL A 62 4.50 -14.13 12.18
N GLN A 63 4.63 -13.47 13.33
CA GLN A 63 5.93 -13.35 14.01
C GLN A 63 6.53 -14.71 14.37
N ASP A 64 5.71 -15.61 14.91
CA ASP A 64 6.12 -16.96 15.29
C ASP A 64 6.49 -17.83 14.07
N SER A 65 6.07 -17.43 12.86
CA SER A 65 6.40 -18.11 11.61
C SER A 65 7.79 -17.76 11.05
N PHE A 66 8.49 -16.78 11.64
CA PHE A 66 9.80 -16.33 11.18
C PHE A 66 10.89 -16.49 12.25
N SER A 67 12.14 -16.66 11.80
CA SER A 67 13.29 -16.49 12.70
C SER A 67 13.42 -15.03 13.11
N LYS A 68 14.06 -14.78 14.27
CA LYS A 68 14.35 -13.40 14.74
C LYS A 68 15.13 -12.57 13.71
N GLU A 69 16.05 -13.20 13.00
CA GLU A 69 16.86 -12.56 11.96
C GLU A 69 15.99 -12.14 10.76
N ASN A 70 15.08 -13.01 10.31
CA ASN A 70 14.18 -12.69 9.20
C ASN A 70 13.18 -11.59 9.59
N LEU A 71 12.67 -11.59 10.83
CA LEU A 71 11.81 -10.50 11.32
C LEU A 71 12.54 -9.16 11.32
N ALA A 72 13.79 -9.12 11.76
CA ALA A 72 14.59 -7.89 11.75
C ALA A 72 14.78 -7.36 10.32
N ILE A 73 15.03 -8.24 9.34
CA ILE A 73 15.13 -7.88 7.92
C ILE A 73 13.81 -7.29 7.40
N LEU A 74 12.68 -7.90 7.73
CA LEU A 74 11.36 -7.42 7.31
C LEU A 74 11.02 -6.04 7.91
N GLN A 75 11.36 -5.83 9.19
CA GLN A 75 11.17 -4.56 9.88
C GLN A 75 12.08 -3.45 9.30
N GLU A 76 13.34 -3.77 9.02
CA GLU A 76 14.28 -2.84 8.40
C GLU A 76 13.82 -2.45 6.99
N TRP A 77 13.37 -3.42 6.21
CA TRP A 77 12.77 -3.19 4.90
C TRP A 77 11.56 -2.27 4.99
N TYR A 78 10.66 -2.49 5.94
CA TYR A 78 9.50 -1.62 6.16
C TYR A 78 9.92 -0.20 6.54
N SER A 79 10.83 -0.04 7.52
CA SER A 79 11.35 1.26 7.94
C SER A 79 11.99 2.06 6.80
N THR A 80 12.69 1.37 5.89
CA THR A 80 13.36 2.01 4.74
C THR A 80 12.38 2.49 3.67
N ASN A 81 11.25 1.80 3.49
CA ASN A 81 10.34 2.05 2.36
C ASN A 81 9.02 2.75 2.74
N CYS A 82 8.67 2.79 4.03
CA CYS A 82 7.35 3.24 4.51
C CYS A 82 7.38 4.48 5.42
N LYS A 83 8.56 5.10 5.62
CA LYS A 83 8.72 6.38 6.31
C LYS A 83 8.65 7.58 5.36
#